data_AF-A0A842UPD4-F1
#
_entry.id   AF-A0A842UPD4-F1
#
_cell.length_a   1.000
_cell.length_b   1.000
_cell.length_c   1.000
_cell.angle_alpha   90.00
_cell.angle_beta   90.00
_cell.angle_gamma   90.00
#
_symmetry.space_group_name_H-M   'P 1'
#
loop_
_entity.id
_entity.type
_entity.pdbx_description
1 polymer ?
#
loop_
_entity_poly.entity_id
_entity_poly.type
_entity_poly.pdbx_seq_one_letter_code
_entity_poly.pdbx_strand_id
1 'polypeptide(L)' 'MKHDKQKRSFAKTITWRICATLTTIILVWVFIGELSVALSVGFVEMIVKMFVYYFHERAWDKFGWGINEFS' A
#
# COMPACT_ATOMS: atom_id res chain seq x y z
N MET A 1 -28.33 -6.28 7.27
CA MET A 1 -27.19 -6.72 6.43
C MET A 1 -26.15 -5.60 6.27
N LYS A 2 -25.35 -5.29 7.30
CA LYS A 2 -24.18 -4.39 7.19
C LYS A 2 -22.84 -5.14 7.21
N HIS A 3 -22.81 -6.37 7.74
CA HIS A 3 -21.60 -7.18 7.91
C HIS A 3 -20.97 -7.68 6.59
N ASP A 4 -21.73 -7.89 5.53
CA ASP A 4 -21.18 -8.40 4.25
C ASP A 4 -20.35 -7.36 3.49
N LYS A 5 -20.63 -6.06 3.67
CA LYS A 5 -19.91 -4.99 2.96
C LYS A 5 -18.48 -4.80 3.47
N GLN A 6 -18.27 -4.88 4.79
CA GLN A 6 -16.96 -4.69 5.40
C GLN A 6 -16.02 -5.86 5.14
N LYS A 7 -16.51 -7.11 5.24
CA LYS A 7 -15.72 -8.31 4.93
C LYS A 7 -15.29 -8.36 3.46
N ARG A 8 -16.20 -8.00 2.54
CA ARG A 8 -15.86 -7.89 1.11
C ARG A 8 -14.84 -6.77 0.83
N SER A 9 -14.94 -5.63 1.50
CA SER A 9 -13.99 -4.52 1.33
C SER A 9 -12.58 -4.88 1.81
N PHE A 10 -12.49 -5.57 2.95
CA PHE A 10 -11.23 -6.07 3.48
C PHE A 10 -10.59 -7.12 2.55
N ALA A 11 -11.37 -8.10 2.10
CA ALA A 11 -10.91 -9.10 1.14
C ALA A 11 -10.40 -8.45 -0.16
N LYS A 12 -11.16 -7.49 -0.73
CA LYS A 12 -10.72 -6.72 -1.91
C LYS A 12 -9.40 -6.00 -1.68
N THR A 13 -9.23 -5.39 -0.51
CA THR A 13 -8.00 -4.65 -0.16
C THR A 13 -6.80 -5.59 -0.09
N ILE A 14 -6.96 -6.76 0.53
CA ILE A 14 -5.90 -7.78 0.59
C ILE A 14 -5.56 -8.29 -0.81
N THR A 15 -6.57 -8.67 -1.60
CA THR A 15 -6.36 -9.15 -2.97
C THR A 15 -5.61 -8.10 -3.79
N TRP A 16 -6.03 -6.84 -3.71
CA TRP A 16 -5.36 -5.74 -4.39
C TRP A 16 -3.90 -5.57 -3.96
N ARG A 17 -3.62 -5.64 -2.65
CA ARG A 17 -2.26 -5.54 -2.11
C ARG A 17 -1.36 -6.68 -2.59
N ILE A 18 -1.86 -7.91 -2.59
CA ILE A 18 -1.11 -9.07 -3.08
C ILE A 18 -0.82 -8.92 -4.58
N CYS A 19 -1.82 -8.56 -5.39
CA CYS A 19 -1.62 -8.33 -6.82
C CYS A 19 -0.60 -7.22 -7.10
N ALA A 20 -0.63 -6.12 -6.36
CA ALA A 20 0.32 -5.02 -6.52
C ALA A 20 1.77 -5.47 -6.23
N THR A 21 2.01 -6.11 -5.09
CA THR A 21 3.35 -6.59 -4.72
C THR A 21 3.85 -7.67 -5.69
N LEU A 22 2.98 -8.59 -6.12
CA LEU A 22 3.33 -9.59 -7.14
C LEU A 22 3.70 -8.92 -8.46
N THR A 23 2.99 -7.87 -8.86
CA THR A 23 3.31 -7.11 -10.08
C THR A 23 4.71 -6.49 -9.97
N THR A 24 5.06 -5.88 -8.84
CA THR A 24 6.40 -5.34 -8.60
C THR A 24 7.46 -6.43 -8.70
N ILE A 25 7.26 -7.58 -8.03
CA ILE A 25 8.18 -8.71 -8.05
C ILE A 25 8.36 -9.23 -9.48
N ILE A 26 7.27 -9.44 -10.23
CA ILE A 26 7.33 -9.93 -11.60
C ILE A 26 8.06 -8.93 -12.51
N LEU A 27 7.77 -7.63 -12.39
CA LEU A 27 8.46 -6.60 -13.18
C LEU A 27 9.96 -6.62 -12.90
N VAL A 28 10.35 -6.56 -11.62
CA VAL A 28 11.77 -6.59 -11.23
C VAL A 28 12.44 -7.87 -11.72
N TRP A 29 11.77 -9.02 -11.59
CA TRP A 29 12.29 -10.29 -12.08
C TRP A 29 12.47 -10.31 -13.60
N VAL A 30 11.51 -9.77 -14.37
CA VAL A 30 11.60 -9.69 -15.84
C VAL A 30 12.74 -8.78 -16.29
N PHE A 31 12.98 -7.66 -15.61
CA PHE A 31 14.03 -6.71 -16.00
C PHE A 31 15.44 -7.11 -15.52
N ILE A 32 15.56 -7.71 -14.33
CA ILE A 32 16.86 -8.04 -13.72
C ILE A 32 17.24 -9.50 -13.95
N GLY A 33 16.26 -10.40 -14.10
CA GLY A 33 16.47 -11.85 -14.23
C GLY A 33 16.66 -12.60 -12.91
N GLU A 34 16.86 -11.88 -11.80
CA GLU A 34 17.18 -12.47 -10.49
C GLU A 34 16.00 -12.47 -9.52
N LEU A 35 15.55 -13.66 -9.12
CA LEU A 35 14.40 -13.82 -8.22
C LEU A 35 14.69 -13.30 -6.81
N SER A 36 15.92 -13.47 -6.31
CA SER A 36 16.31 -12.98 -4.99
C SER A 36 16.14 -11.46 -4.89
N VAL A 37 16.59 -10.74 -5.92
CA VAL A 37 16.45 -9.27 -5.99
C VAL A 37 14.99 -8.87 -6.07
N ALA A 38 14.20 -9.54 -6.91
CA ALA A 38 12.77 -9.26 -7.05
C ALA A 38 12.00 -9.41 -5.72
N LEU A 39 12.27 -10.48 -4.96
CA LEU A 39 11.68 -10.70 -3.64
C LEU A 39 12.13 -9.64 -2.62
N SER A 40 13.43 -9.30 -2.60
CA SER A 40 13.94 -8.24 -1.73
C SER A 40 13.28 -6.89 -2.04
N VAL A 41 13.11 -6.55 -3.32
CA VAL A 41 12.43 -5.30 -3.72
C VAL A 41 10.96 -5.32 -3.31
N GLY A 42 10.23 -6.42 -3.53
CA GLY A 42 8.84 -6.52 -3.09
C GLY A 42 8.67 -6.37 -1.57
N PHE A 43 9.60 -6.92 -0.78
CA PHE A 43 9.60 -6.76 0.67
C PHE A 43 9.90 -5.31 1.10
N VAL A 44 10.91 -4.69 0.50
CA VAL A 44 11.26 -3.28 0.76
C VAL A 44 10.12 -2.36 0.33
N GLU A 45 9.46 -2.61 -0.80
CA GLU A 45 8.29 -1.86 -1.27
C GLU A 45 7.17 -1.83 -0.23
N MET A 46 6.88 -2.97 0.41
CA MET A 46 5.88 -3.06 1.46
C MET A 46 6.23 -2.15 2.65
N ILE A 47 7.48 -2.19 3.10
CA ILE A 47 7.98 -1.38 4.22
C ILE A 47 7.95 0.11 3.86
N VAL A 48 8.51 0.47 2.70
CA VAL A 48 8.55 1.85 2.21
C VAL A 48 7.14 2.43 2.11
N LYS A 49 6.16 1.67 1.59
CA LYS A 49 4.77 2.12 1.49
C LYS A 49 4.14 2.42 2.85
N MET A 50 4.51 1.68 3.91
CA MET A 50 4.08 1.99 5.29
C MET A 50 4.67 3.32 5.77
N PHE A 51 5.98 3.52 5.59
CA PHE A 51 6.63 4.78 5.97
C PHE A 51 6.08 5.97 5.19
N VAL A 52 5.95 5.84 3.86
CA VAL A 52 5.39 6.87 2.99
C VAL A 52 3.96 7.20 3.42
N TYR A 53 3.13 6.21 3.73
CA TYR A 53 1.76 6.46 4.20
C TYR A 53 1.75 7.23 5.52
N TYR A 54 2.57 6.81 6.50
CA TYR A 54 2.70 7.52 7.78
C TYR A 54 3.16 8.97 7.61
N PHE A 55 4.21 9.19 6.80
CA PHE A 55 4.70 10.54 6.52
C PHE A 55 3.70 11.36 5.70
N HIS A 56 2.96 10.73 4.79
CA HIS A 56 1.90 11.37 4.02
C HIS A 56 0.77 11.85 4.93
N GLU A 57 0.27 11.01 5.83
CA GLU A 57 -0.72 11.42 6.85
C GLU A 57 -0.15 12.55 7.73
N ARG A 58 1.08 12.40 8.22
CA ARG A 58 1.71 13.40 9.08
C ARG A 58 1.95 14.74 8.39
N ALA A 59 2.31 14.70 7.10
CA ALA A 59 2.44 15.88 6.27
C ALA A 59 1.06 16.52 6.05
N TRP A 60 0.03 15.74 5.74
CA TRP A 60 -1.33 16.24 5.56
C TRP A 60 -1.86 16.94 6.80
N ASP A 61 -1.66 16.35 7.99
CA ASP A 61 -2.00 16.96 9.28
C ASP A 61 -1.25 18.29 9.50
N LYS A 62 0.01 18.38 9.06
CA LYS A 62 0.83 19.59 9.19
C LYS A 62 0.44 20.69 8.21
N PHE A 63 -0.07 20.33 7.02
CA PHE A 63 -0.53 21.28 6.02
C PHE A 63 -1.99 21.70 6.19
N GLY A 64 -2.71 21.18 7.19
CA GLY A 64 -3.98 21.76 7.66
C GLY A 64 -5.11 21.76 6.63
N TRP A 65 -5.07 20.91 5.60
CA TRP A 65 -6.19 20.75 4.68
C TRP A 65 -7.24 19.82 5.31
N GLY A 66 -8.13 20.40 6.12
CA GLY A 66 -9.37 19.76 6.56
C GLY A 66 -9.92 20.12 7.94
N ILE A 67 -9.17 20.81 8.82
CA ILE A 67 -9.70 21.28 10.12
C ILE A 67 -10.33 22.67 9.97
N ASN A 68 -11.35 22.77 9.11
CA ASN A 68 -12.30 23.88 9.10
C ASN A 68 -13.72 23.33 8.94
N GLU A 69 -14.17 22.46 9.85
CA GLU A 69 -15.61 22.29 10.08
C GLU A 69 -15.93 22.30 11.58
N PHE A 70 -16.13 23.53 12.07
CA PHE A 70 -17.09 24.00 13.08
C PHE A 70 -17.17 23.33 14.47
N SER A 71 -16.70 24.09 15.46
CA SER A 71 -17.29 24.19 16.82
C SER A 71 -18.77 24.54 16.78
#